data_AF-A0A9J6CTE2-F1
#
_entry.id   AF-A0A9J6CTE2-F1
#
_cell.length_a   1.000
_cell.length_b   1.000
_cell.length_c   1.000
_cell.angle_alpha   90.00
_cell.angle_beta   90.00
_cell.angle_gamma   90.00
#
_symmetry.space_group_name_H-M   'P 1'
#
loop_
_entity.id
_entity.type
_entity.pdbx_description
1 polymer ?
#
loop_
_entity_poly.entity_id
_entity_poly.type
_entity_poly.pdbx_seq_one_letter_code
_entity_poly.pdbx_strand_id
1 'polypeptide(L)'
;MANLSKLTQRNEFICAAGVAAAGLLLAISKYSREQRRKNLRPEDKIEYFISEKKDTKRVKAHVNAKFFKQLRFLLGILVPRKLSAETLLLVGIAASLILRSVSDIWMIQNATIIESSIITMNHQKFRTSLWKFLAAMPAIAVVNNVLKWSIGELKIRFRTNLSKYLFDQYLKNYTYYKMSNLDNRIANADQLLTTDIDKFCESTVDLYSNTCKPLLDVFIYIYRTTSTIGPKTPLIIMMYLLFSGVALTHLRRPTGNLTIQEQKLEGEYRFVNSRLITNSEEVAFYQGNSREKLTILASFNKLTAHLRKFLEFRVGMGVVDNLVAKYIATGVGFYAVSLPFFDKSNKLLQDNNDGERLRHYYTFGRMLVKLAEAIGRLVLAGREMSRLAGFTTRMDELIKVLNELNDGKYERTMVNNSSSADMEIAVGKGIISFQDNIIRFDKVPLVTPNGDILVKELTFEVQSGTNVLVCGPNGCGKSSLFRILGELWPTWGGKIVKPPRGKLFYIPQRPYMTLGTLRD
;
A
#
# COMPACT_ATOMS: atom_id res chain seq x y z
N MET A 1 -18.07 -13.18 52.45
CA MET A 1 -17.90 -11.81 51.89
C MET A 1 -16.43 -11.39 51.67
N ALA A 2 -15.41 -12.04 52.25
CA ALA A 2 -14.00 -11.63 52.11
C ALA A 2 -13.36 -11.82 50.72
N ASN A 3 -13.88 -12.74 49.87
CA ASN A 3 -13.32 -12.98 48.52
C ASN A 3 -13.82 -12.01 47.44
N LEU A 4 -14.94 -11.31 47.66
CA LEU A 4 -15.44 -10.29 46.73
C LEU A 4 -14.60 -9.01 46.78
N SER A 5 -14.11 -8.64 47.97
CA SER A 5 -13.23 -7.47 48.20
C SER A 5 -11.88 -7.55 47.48
N LYS A 6 -11.25 -8.74 47.45
CA LYS A 6 -10.00 -8.98 46.69
C LYS A 6 -10.21 -8.98 45.17
N LEU A 7 -11.41 -9.34 44.70
CA LEU A 7 -11.79 -9.28 43.28
C LEU A 7 -12.06 -7.85 42.82
N THR A 8 -12.72 -7.02 43.64
CA THR A 8 -12.89 -5.59 43.37
C THR A 8 -11.55 -4.85 43.35
N GLN A 9 -10.63 -5.13 44.29
CA GLN A 9 -9.27 -4.54 44.27
C GLN A 9 -8.46 -4.90 43.00
N ARG A 10 -8.57 -6.13 42.48
CA ARG A 10 -7.89 -6.52 41.22
C ARG A 10 -8.52 -5.87 39.99
N ASN A 11 -9.84 -5.71 39.96
CA ASN A 11 -10.52 -5.03 38.86
C ASN A 11 -10.23 -3.53 38.84
N GLU A 12 -10.17 -2.90 40.01
CA GLU A 12 -9.73 -1.52 40.18
C GLU A 12 -8.27 -1.34 39.75
N PHE A 13 -7.38 -2.27 40.11
CA PHE A 13 -5.97 -2.23 39.71
C PHE A 13 -5.79 -2.32 38.18
N ILE A 14 -6.54 -3.18 37.50
CA ILE A 14 -6.49 -3.31 36.03
C ILE A 14 -7.03 -2.05 35.35
N CYS A 15 -8.13 -1.49 35.85
CA CYS A 15 -8.67 -0.23 35.33
C CYS A 15 -7.71 0.94 35.59
N ALA A 16 -7.12 1.02 36.79
CA ALA A 16 -6.13 2.03 37.16
C ALA A 16 -4.86 1.93 36.30
N ALA A 17 -4.37 0.71 36.02
CA ALA A 17 -3.23 0.49 35.13
C ALA A 17 -3.53 0.93 33.69
N GLY A 18 -4.74 0.68 33.19
CA GLY A 18 -5.17 1.15 31.87
C GLY A 18 -5.27 2.68 31.77
N VAL A 19 -5.83 3.33 32.80
CA VAL A 19 -5.93 4.79 32.88
C VAL A 19 -4.55 5.43 33.05
N ALA A 20 -3.66 4.82 33.85
CA ALA A 20 -2.28 5.28 34.02
C ALA A 20 -1.47 5.17 32.71
N ALA A 21 -1.63 4.08 31.96
CA ALA A 21 -0.99 3.91 30.65
C ALA A 21 -1.51 4.92 29.61
N ALA A 22 -2.82 5.17 29.58
CA ALA A 22 -3.41 6.20 28.72
C ALA A 22 -2.96 7.61 29.15
N GLY A 23 -2.87 7.88 30.45
CA GLY A 23 -2.37 9.12 31.02
C GLY A 23 -0.90 9.37 30.69
N LEU A 24 -0.04 8.34 30.77
CA LEU A 24 1.37 8.39 30.36
C LEU A 24 1.50 8.69 28.86
N LEU A 25 0.71 8.03 28.01
CA LEU A 25 0.73 8.29 26.57
C LEU A 25 0.30 9.73 26.25
N LEU A 26 -0.75 10.23 26.90
CA LEU A 26 -1.20 11.61 26.74
C LEU A 26 -0.15 12.61 27.26
N ALA A 27 0.45 12.35 28.41
CA ALA A 27 1.52 13.16 29.00
C ALA A 27 2.76 13.19 28.11
N ILE A 28 3.21 12.05 27.57
CA ILE A 28 4.33 11.98 26.62
C ILE A 28 4.00 12.72 25.33
N SER A 29 2.78 12.56 24.78
CA SER A 29 2.37 13.27 23.58
C SER A 29 2.35 14.79 23.81
N LYS A 30 1.82 15.24 24.95
CA LYS A 30 1.68 16.66 25.32
C LYS A 30 3.05 17.27 25.61
N TYR A 31 3.90 16.58 26.36
CA TYR A 31 5.29 16.97 26.61
C TYR A 31 6.07 17.09 25.30
N SER A 32 5.97 16.11 24.40
CA SER A 32 6.66 16.16 23.10
C SER A 32 6.18 17.31 22.21
N ARG A 33 4.88 17.64 22.25
CA ARG A 33 4.28 18.77 21.52
C ARG A 33 4.71 20.11 22.10
N GLU A 34 4.76 20.24 23.43
CA GLU A 34 5.22 21.45 24.13
C GLU A 34 6.72 21.70 23.94
N GLN A 35 7.57 20.67 24.04
CA GLN A 35 9.00 20.78 23.79
C GLN A 35 9.29 21.26 22.35
N ARG A 36 8.46 20.82 21.39
CA ARG A 36 8.56 21.22 19.98
C ARG A 36 8.09 22.65 19.73
N ARG A 37 7.05 23.11 20.43
CA ARG A 37 6.62 24.52 20.39
C ARG A 37 7.66 25.47 20.99
N LYS A 38 8.35 25.05 22.05
CA LYS A 38 9.40 25.84 22.70
C LYS A 38 10.71 25.86 21.92
N ASN A 39 11.05 24.79 21.21
CA ASN A 39 12.28 24.67 20.41
C ASN A 39 11.98 24.74 18.89
N LEU A 40 11.48 25.87 18.40
CA LEU A 40 11.45 26.17 16.96
C LEU A 40 12.89 26.27 16.45
N ARG A 41 13.40 25.20 15.85
CA ARG A 41 14.77 25.15 15.33
C ARG A 41 14.85 25.98 14.04
N PRO A 42 16.04 26.50 13.66
CA PRO A 42 16.22 27.22 12.39
C PRO A 42 15.76 26.41 11.17
N GLU A 43 15.85 25.08 11.28
CA GLU A 43 15.38 24.07 10.34
C GLU A 43 13.88 24.23 10.00
N ASP A 44 13.02 24.53 10.98
CA ASP A 44 11.56 24.64 10.78
C ASP A 44 11.15 25.89 9.98
N LYS A 45 12.07 26.85 9.76
CA LYS A 45 11.85 28.08 8.99
C LYS A 45 12.30 27.98 7.53
N ILE A 46 12.94 26.88 7.13
CA ILE A 46 13.37 26.70 5.74
C ILE A 46 12.14 26.33 4.92
N GLU A 47 11.54 27.33 4.27
CA GLU A 47 10.62 27.11 3.17
C GLU A 47 11.40 26.43 2.04
N TYR A 48 11.11 25.16 1.81
CA TYR A 48 11.73 24.43 0.70
C TYR A 48 11.16 24.94 -0.61
N PHE A 49 12.06 25.23 -1.56
CA PHE A 49 11.76 25.52 -2.96
C PHE A 49 11.18 24.34 -3.75
N ILE A 50 10.78 23.23 -3.10
CA ILE A 50 9.90 22.26 -3.74
C ILE A 50 8.50 22.81 -3.54
N SER A 51 7.98 23.51 -4.55
CA SER A 51 6.69 24.18 -4.48
C SER A 51 5.58 23.19 -4.10
N GLU A 52 5.25 23.09 -2.82
CA GLU A 52 3.94 22.57 -2.39
C GLU A 52 2.90 23.65 -2.72
N LYS A 53 2.61 23.86 -4.01
CA LYS A 53 1.35 24.49 -4.37
C LYS A 53 0.26 23.48 -3.99
N LYS A 54 -0.66 23.93 -3.14
CA LYS A 54 -1.84 23.20 -2.68
C LYS A 54 -2.44 22.40 -3.85
N ASP A 55 -2.27 21.08 -3.84
CA ASP A 55 -3.03 20.17 -4.70
C ASP A 55 -4.52 20.45 -4.49
N THR A 56 -5.15 21.16 -5.43
CA THR A 56 -6.58 21.54 -5.37
C THR A 56 -7.51 20.34 -5.57
N LYS A 57 -6.97 19.16 -5.92
CA LYS A 57 -7.70 17.89 -5.97
C LYS A 57 -6.93 16.78 -5.25
N ARG A 58 -6.96 16.80 -3.91
CA ARG A 58 -6.49 15.65 -3.11
C ARG A 58 -7.25 14.39 -3.52
N VAL A 59 -6.58 13.47 -4.23
CA VAL A 59 -7.19 12.19 -4.60
C VAL A 59 -7.50 11.43 -3.30
N LYS A 60 -8.78 11.24 -3.06
CA LYS A 60 -9.34 10.64 -1.86
C LYS A 60 -9.12 9.11 -1.90
N ALA A 61 -8.10 8.60 -1.24
CA ALA A 61 -7.85 7.16 -1.13
C ALA A 61 -8.77 6.53 -0.06
N HIS A 62 -9.91 6.03 -0.51
CA HIS A 62 -10.90 5.35 0.32
C HIS A 62 -11.29 4.01 -0.30
N VAL A 63 -11.72 3.09 0.54
CA VAL A 63 -12.29 1.80 0.13
C VAL A 63 -13.70 2.03 -0.43
N ASN A 64 -13.76 2.39 -1.73
CA ASN A 64 -14.98 2.66 -2.49
C ASN A 64 -15.06 1.76 -3.73
N ALA A 65 -16.17 1.79 -4.48
CA ALA A 65 -16.30 1.06 -5.75
C ALA A 65 -15.15 1.36 -6.74
N LYS A 66 -14.65 2.60 -6.77
CA LYS A 66 -13.47 2.99 -7.58
C LYS A 66 -12.23 2.19 -7.18
N PHE A 67 -11.98 2.01 -5.88
CA PHE A 67 -10.84 1.24 -5.38
C PHE A 67 -10.90 -0.21 -5.86
N PHE A 68 -12.07 -0.87 -5.79
CA PHE A 68 -12.21 -2.24 -6.28
C PHE A 68 -12.02 -2.35 -7.79
N LYS A 69 -12.45 -1.34 -8.56
CA LYS A 69 -12.19 -1.29 -10.01
C LYS A 69 -10.69 -1.16 -10.30
N GLN A 70 -9.98 -0.28 -9.59
CA GLN A 70 -8.53 -0.11 -9.72
C GLN A 70 -7.78 -1.37 -9.30
N LEU A 71 -8.14 -1.95 -8.16
CA LEU A 71 -7.54 -3.18 -7.66
C LEU A 71 -7.74 -4.34 -8.65
N ARG A 72 -8.95 -4.49 -9.21
CA ARG A 72 -9.22 -5.53 -10.22
C ARG A 72 -8.35 -5.37 -11.48
N PHE A 73 -8.14 -4.14 -11.92
CA PHE A 73 -7.25 -3.85 -13.04
C PHE A 73 -5.80 -4.24 -12.71
N LEU A 74 -5.29 -3.83 -11.54
CA LEU A 74 -3.95 -4.20 -11.07
C LEU A 74 -3.79 -5.72 -10.91
N LEU A 75 -4.78 -6.42 -10.35
CA LEU A 75 -4.77 -7.88 -10.23
C LEU A 75 -4.67 -8.58 -11.59
N GLY A 76 -5.23 -7.99 -12.65
CA GLY A 76 -5.09 -8.48 -14.02
C GLY A 76 -3.65 -8.40 -14.54
N ILE A 77 -2.85 -7.47 -14.04
CA ILE A 77 -1.41 -7.36 -14.35
C ILE A 77 -0.61 -8.35 -13.49
N LEU A 78 -0.97 -8.52 -12.21
CA LEU A 78 -0.29 -9.45 -11.30
C LEU A 78 -0.45 -10.91 -11.75
N VAL A 79 -1.62 -11.27 -12.28
CA VAL A 79 -1.97 -12.62 -12.76
C VAL A 79 -2.32 -12.55 -14.25
N PRO A 80 -1.32 -12.60 -15.15
CA PRO A 80 -1.52 -12.29 -16.57
C PRO A 80 -2.32 -13.35 -17.34
N ARG A 81 -2.32 -14.62 -16.89
CA ARG A 81 -3.07 -15.72 -17.53
C ARG A 81 -3.87 -16.50 -16.49
N LYS A 82 -5.06 -16.97 -16.87
CA LYS A 82 -5.94 -17.80 -16.02
C LYS A 82 -5.35 -19.17 -15.64
N LEU A 83 -4.37 -19.65 -16.39
CA LEU A 83 -3.64 -20.91 -16.15
C LEU A 83 -2.14 -20.60 -16.04
N SER A 84 -1.80 -19.73 -15.09
CA SER A 84 -0.43 -19.38 -14.76
C SER A 84 -0.01 -20.00 -13.43
N ALA A 85 1.30 -20.04 -13.18
CA ALA A 85 1.85 -20.51 -11.91
C ALA A 85 1.32 -19.71 -10.71
N GLU A 86 1.03 -18.41 -10.88
CA GLU A 86 0.40 -17.56 -9.86
C GLU A 86 -1.02 -18.01 -9.54
N THR A 87 -1.79 -18.43 -10.55
CA THR A 87 -3.15 -18.93 -10.34
C THR A 87 -3.11 -20.28 -9.60
N LEU A 88 -2.16 -21.16 -9.95
CA LEU A 88 -1.94 -22.40 -9.23
C LEU A 88 -1.53 -22.16 -7.77
N LEU A 89 -0.66 -21.19 -7.50
CA LEU A 89 -0.28 -20.81 -6.14
C LEU A 89 -1.47 -20.23 -5.36
N LEU A 90 -2.30 -19.39 -5.98
CA LEU A 90 -3.52 -18.88 -5.35
C LEU A 90 -4.48 -20.01 -4.97
N VAL A 91 -4.72 -20.97 -5.87
CA VAL A 91 -5.55 -22.15 -5.60
C VAL A 91 -4.90 -23.03 -4.52
N GLY A 92 -3.58 -23.22 -4.57
CA GLY A 92 -2.83 -23.96 -3.55
C GLY A 92 -2.91 -23.31 -2.17
N ILE A 93 -2.87 -21.98 -2.08
CA ILE A 93 -3.09 -21.24 -0.84
C ILE A 93 -4.52 -21.46 -0.35
N ALA A 94 -5.53 -21.34 -1.22
CA ALA A 94 -6.92 -21.58 -0.85
C ALA A 94 -7.14 -23.01 -0.31
N ALA A 95 -6.59 -24.02 -0.98
CA ALA A 95 -6.61 -25.41 -0.52
C ALA A 95 -5.89 -25.59 0.82
N SER A 96 -4.71 -24.98 0.99
CA SER A 96 -3.95 -25.02 2.25
C SER A 96 -4.70 -24.34 3.39
N LEU A 97 -5.45 -23.27 3.13
CA LEU A 97 -6.29 -22.59 4.11
C LEU A 97 -7.43 -23.50 4.58
N ILE A 98 -8.12 -24.19 3.65
CA ILE A 98 -9.16 -25.17 3.97
C ILE A 98 -8.58 -26.28 4.85
N LEU A 99 -7.47 -26.88 4.42
CA LEU A 99 -6.83 -27.98 5.15
C LEU A 99 -6.42 -27.56 6.56
N ARG A 100 -5.92 -26.32 6.70
CA ARG A 100 -5.59 -25.73 7.99
C ARG A 100 -6.83 -25.57 8.89
N SER A 101 -7.92 -25.02 8.39
CA SER A 101 -9.14 -24.84 9.19
C SER A 101 -9.78 -26.18 9.58
N VAL A 102 -9.74 -27.18 8.70
CA VAL A 102 -10.15 -28.55 9.03
C VAL A 102 -9.24 -29.15 10.12
N SER A 103 -7.92 -28.95 10.02
CA SER A 103 -6.95 -29.38 11.03
C SER A 103 -7.22 -28.70 12.38
N ASP A 104 -7.53 -27.40 12.39
CA ASP A 104 -7.87 -26.63 13.60
C ASP A 104 -9.13 -27.23 14.28
N ILE A 105 -10.16 -27.59 13.50
CA ILE A 105 -11.39 -28.22 14.03
C ILE A 105 -11.14 -29.63 14.57
N TRP A 106 -10.35 -30.43 13.84
CA TRP A 106 -9.96 -31.77 14.28
C TRP A 106 -9.17 -31.71 15.59
N MET A 107 -8.27 -30.73 15.72
CA MET A 107 -7.50 -30.49 16.95
C MET A 107 -8.41 -30.14 18.13
N ILE A 108 -9.42 -29.28 17.93
CA ILE A 108 -10.38 -28.91 18.99
C ILE A 108 -11.14 -30.15 19.48
N GLN A 109 -11.65 -30.99 18.57
CA GLN A 109 -12.42 -32.18 18.95
C GLN A 109 -11.57 -33.19 19.72
N ASN A 110 -10.37 -33.50 19.23
CA ASN A 110 -9.49 -34.46 19.90
C ASN A 110 -8.98 -33.93 21.25
N ALA A 111 -8.67 -32.63 21.35
CA ALA A 111 -8.33 -32.00 22.63
C ALA A 111 -9.47 -32.13 23.65
N THR A 112 -10.73 -31.90 23.24
CA THR A 112 -11.89 -32.09 24.12
C THR A 112 -12.09 -33.55 24.53
N ILE A 113 -11.81 -34.51 23.64
CA ILE A 113 -11.87 -35.94 23.99
C ILE A 113 -10.80 -36.30 25.02
N ILE A 114 -9.57 -35.80 24.87
CA ILE A 114 -8.48 -35.97 25.83
C ILE A 114 -8.90 -35.42 27.19
N GLU A 115 -9.41 -34.19 27.25
CA GLU A 115 -9.89 -33.56 28.49
C GLU A 115 -11.04 -34.32 29.13
N SER A 116 -12.04 -34.76 28.34
CA SER A 116 -13.14 -35.57 28.86
C SER A 116 -12.66 -36.92 29.41
N SER A 117 -11.60 -37.50 28.83
CA SER A 117 -11.00 -38.74 29.31
C SER A 117 -10.26 -38.55 30.63
N ILE A 118 -9.66 -37.37 30.85
CA ILE A 118 -9.06 -36.98 32.13
C ILE A 118 -10.14 -36.85 33.20
N ILE A 119 -11.24 -36.14 32.90
CA ILE A 119 -12.36 -35.94 33.84
C ILE A 119 -13.03 -37.27 34.19
N THR A 120 -13.19 -38.17 33.23
CA THR A 120 -13.80 -39.50 33.44
C THR A 120 -12.82 -40.57 33.92
N MET A 121 -11.56 -40.21 34.21
CA MET A 121 -10.48 -41.10 34.65
C MET A 121 -10.25 -42.33 33.75
N ASN A 122 -10.58 -42.24 32.46
CA ASN A 122 -10.43 -43.36 31.53
C ASN A 122 -9.03 -43.38 30.91
N HIS A 123 -8.10 -44.10 31.56
CA HIS A 123 -6.70 -44.19 31.15
C HIS A 123 -6.49 -44.75 29.73
N GLN A 124 -7.32 -45.71 29.31
CA GLN A 124 -7.18 -46.34 27.99
C GLN A 124 -7.57 -45.38 26.87
N LYS A 125 -8.73 -44.71 26.99
CA LYS A 125 -9.18 -43.69 26.02
C LYS A 125 -8.22 -42.49 25.97
N PHE A 126 -7.67 -42.09 27.12
CA PHE A 126 -6.68 -41.02 27.19
C PHE A 126 -5.42 -41.35 26.38
N ARG A 127 -4.79 -42.51 26.64
CA ARG A 127 -3.54 -42.90 25.96
C ARG A 127 -3.72 -42.99 24.44
N THR A 128 -4.80 -43.61 23.97
CA THR A 128 -5.06 -43.72 22.52
C THR A 128 -5.32 -42.36 21.88
N SER A 129 -6.07 -41.47 22.54
CA SER A 129 -6.39 -40.14 21.99
C SER A 129 -5.16 -39.23 21.98
N LEU A 130 -4.31 -39.31 23.01
CA LEU A 130 -3.06 -38.56 23.09
C LEU A 130 -2.07 -38.98 21.99
N TRP A 131 -1.91 -40.30 21.74
CA TRP A 131 -1.05 -40.78 20.66
C TRP A 131 -1.54 -40.34 19.28
N LYS A 132 -2.86 -40.41 19.02
CA LYS A 132 -3.44 -39.88 17.78
C LYS A 132 -3.17 -38.38 17.61
N PHE A 133 -3.29 -37.61 18.70
CA PHE A 133 -3.02 -36.17 18.71
C PHE A 133 -1.54 -35.88 18.39
N LEU A 134 -0.60 -36.54 19.05
CA LEU A 134 0.83 -36.35 18.83
C LEU A 134 1.27 -36.78 17.42
N ALA A 135 0.74 -37.90 16.90
CA ALA A 135 1.07 -38.39 15.57
C ALA A 135 0.61 -37.44 14.44
N ALA A 136 -0.45 -36.66 14.66
CA ALA A 136 -0.95 -35.70 13.67
C ALA A 136 -0.18 -34.36 13.66
N MET A 137 0.54 -34.02 14.73
CA MET A 137 1.22 -32.72 14.87
C MET A 137 2.25 -32.43 13.76
N PRO A 138 3.11 -33.37 13.33
CA PRO A 138 4.05 -33.13 12.23
C PRO A 138 3.34 -32.78 10.93
N ALA A 139 2.26 -33.49 10.59
CA ALA A 139 1.50 -33.23 9.37
C ALA A 139 0.88 -31.82 9.38
N ILE A 140 0.28 -31.42 10.50
CA ILE A 140 -0.28 -30.06 10.66
C ILE A 140 0.82 -28.99 10.58
N ALA A 141 2.01 -29.26 11.13
CA ALA A 141 3.15 -28.36 11.05
C ALA A 141 3.64 -28.17 9.60
N VAL A 142 3.66 -29.24 8.79
CA VAL A 142 3.99 -29.16 7.36
C VAL A 142 2.98 -28.29 6.62
N VAL A 143 1.68 -28.52 6.79
CA VAL A 143 0.62 -27.70 6.16
C VAL A 143 0.78 -26.23 6.48
N ASN A 144 1.07 -25.89 7.74
CA ASN A 144 1.28 -24.51 8.17
C ASN A 144 2.50 -23.84 7.51
N ASN A 145 3.60 -24.56 7.34
CA ASN A 145 4.80 -24.02 6.72
C ASN A 145 4.70 -23.95 5.19
N VAL A 146 4.06 -24.93 4.54
CA VAL A 146 3.75 -24.89 3.11
C VAL A 146 2.88 -23.68 2.78
N LEU A 147 1.88 -23.38 3.60
CA LEU A 147 1.06 -22.18 3.45
C LEU A 147 1.90 -20.90 3.56
N LYS A 148 2.78 -20.78 4.56
CA LYS A 148 3.66 -19.61 4.72
C LYS A 148 4.60 -19.44 3.53
N TRP A 149 5.20 -20.53 3.07
CA TRP A 149 6.07 -20.53 1.89
C TRP A 149 5.30 -20.10 0.64
N SER A 150 4.10 -20.65 0.41
CA SER A 150 3.26 -20.31 -0.75
C SER A 150 2.87 -18.83 -0.77
N ILE A 151 2.58 -18.25 0.39
CA ILE A 151 2.33 -16.81 0.56
C ILE A 151 3.58 -15.99 0.20
N GLY A 152 4.76 -16.40 0.67
CA GLY A 152 6.02 -15.72 0.36
C GLY A 152 6.38 -15.76 -1.13
N GLU A 153 6.27 -16.92 -1.74
CA GLU A 153 6.52 -17.11 -3.19
C GLU A 153 5.55 -16.27 -4.03
N LEU A 154 4.28 -16.20 -3.64
CA LEU A 154 3.29 -15.38 -4.35
C LEU A 154 3.63 -13.88 -4.29
N LYS A 155 4.12 -13.38 -3.16
CA LYS A 155 4.57 -11.97 -3.02
C LYS A 155 5.70 -11.65 -4.01
N ILE A 156 6.69 -12.54 -4.12
CA ILE A 156 7.82 -12.38 -5.02
C ILE A 156 7.36 -12.35 -6.48
N ARG A 157 6.46 -13.27 -6.87
CA ARG A 157 5.93 -13.32 -8.24
C ARG A 157 5.09 -12.11 -8.60
N PHE A 158 4.23 -11.65 -7.70
CA PHE A 158 3.44 -10.43 -7.91
C PHE A 158 4.36 -9.21 -8.11
N ARG A 159 5.38 -9.05 -7.26
CA ARG A 159 6.39 -8.00 -7.42
C ARG A 159 7.10 -8.11 -8.76
N THR A 160 7.55 -9.31 -9.13
CA THR A 160 8.25 -9.56 -10.40
C THR A 160 7.42 -9.14 -11.61
N ASN A 161 6.14 -9.56 -11.66
CA ASN A 161 5.25 -9.27 -12.77
C ASN A 161 4.93 -7.78 -12.87
N LEU A 162 4.62 -7.14 -11.73
CA LEU A 162 4.28 -5.72 -11.70
C LEU A 162 5.49 -4.83 -12.04
N SER A 163 6.67 -5.12 -11.48
CA SER A 163 7.89 -4.36 -11.79
C SER A 163 8.28 -4.48 -13.25
N LYS A 164 8.25 -5.68 -13.85
CA LYS A 164 8.56 -5.85 -15.28
C LYS A 164 7.59 -5.06 -16.16
N TYR A 165 6.28 -5.18 -15.90
CA TYR A 165 5.27 -4.42 -16.63
C TYR A 165 5.49 -2.90 -16.54
N LEU A 166 5.79 -2.38 -15.34
CA LEU A 166 6.01 -0.96 -15.15
C LEU A 166 7.33 -0.47 -15.76
N PHE A 167 8.40 -1.26 -15.71
CA PHE A 167 9.66 -0.93 -16.37
C PHE A 167 9.52 -0.90 -17.90
N ASP A 168 8.79 -1.86 -18.48
CA ASP A 168 8.50 -1.85 -19.92
C ASP A 168 7.77 -0.58 -20.34
N GLN A 169 6.82 -0.09 -19.53
CA GLN A 169 6.10 1.16 -19.81
C GLN A 169 6.94 2.41 -19.52
N TYR A 170 7.78 2.40 -18.48
CA TYR A 170 8.61 3.52 -18.06
C TYR A 170 9.77 3.79 -19.03
N LEU A 171 10.38 2.73 -19.57
CA LEU A 171 11.48 2.81 -20.52
C LEU A 171 11.04 2.95 -21.99
N LYS A 172 9.74 2.81 -22.27
CA LYS A 172 9.17 3.01 -23.62
C LYS A 172 9.31 4.47 -24.05
N ASN A 173 9.78 4.73 -25.28
CA ASN A 173 9.77 6.05 -25.93
C ASN A 173 10.26 7.25 -25.07
N TYR A 174 11.30 7.03 -24.25
CA TYR A 174 11.87 8.03 -23.35
C TYR A 174 10.90 8.55 -22.27
N THR A 175 9.90 7.74 -21.90
CA THR A 175 8.89 8.13 -20.89
C THR A 175 9.51 8.48 -19.54
N TYR A 176 10.63 7.86 -19.15
CA TYR A 176 11.42 8.26 -17.99
C TYR A 176 11.84 9.75 -18.02
N TYR A 177 12.24 10.26 -19.19
CA TYR A 177 12.61 11.67 -19.35
C TYR A 177 11.37 12.57 -19.26
N LYS A 178 10.28 12.18 -19.94
CA LYS A 178 9.03 12.93 -19.96
C LYS A 178 8.41 13.03 -18.57
N MET A 179 8.41 11.92 -17.83
CA MET A 179 7.88 11.84 -16.48
C MET A 179 8.69 12.66 -15.48
N SER A 180 10.01 12.79 -15.66
CA SER A 180 10.85 13.59 -14.74
C SER A 180 10.91 15.07 -15.09
N ASN A 181 10.78 15.44 -16.38
CA ASN A 181 11.05 16.81 -16.85
C ASN A 181 9.87 17.52 -17.50
N LEU A 182 8.83 16.81 -17.95
CA LEU A 182 7.67 17.40 -18.63
C LEU A 182 6.38 17.34 -17.79
N ASP A 183 6.29 16.37 -16.87
CA ASP A 183 5.08 16.12 -16.08
C ASP A 183 5.41 16.11 -14.59
N ASN A 184 4.79 17.00 -13.82
CA ASN A 184 5.03 17.14 -12.38
C ASN A 184 3.95 16.45 -11.53
N ARG A 185 3.03 15.69 -12.14
CA ARG A 185 1.96 15.01 -11.38
C ARG A 185 2.50 13.96 -10.42
N ILE A 186 3.60 13.32 -10.80
CA ILE A 186 4.23 12.29 -9.98
C ILE A 186 5.61 12.77 -9.57
N ALA A 187 5.73 13.15 -8.30
CA ALA A 187 7.02 13.34 -7.66
C ALA A 187 7.61 11.98 -7.24
N ASN A 188 8.93 11.81 -7.42
CA ASN A 188 9.70 10.64 -6.98
C ASN A 188 9.22 9.31 -7.60
N ALA A 189 9.30 9.21 -8.92
CA ALA A 189 8.96 8.01 -9.68
C ALA A 189 9.80 6.78 -9.28
N ASP A 190 11.05 7.00 -8.89
CA ASP A 190 12.00 6.01 -8.39
C ASP A 190 11.46 5.29 -7.14
N GLN A 191 10.93 6.03 -6.17
CA GLN A 191 10.32 5.46 -4.96
C GLN A 191 9.10 4.60 -5.29
N LEU A 192 8.28 5.09 -6.22
CA LEU A 192 7.07 4.41 -6.68
C LEU A 192 7.41 3.08 -7.38
N LEU A 193 8.38 3.11 -8.28
CA LEU A 193 8.83 1.95 -9.07
C LEU A 193 9.65 0.92 -8.28
N THR A 194 10.00 1.22 -7.01
CA THR A 194 10.82 0.32 -6.17
C THR A 194 10.09 -0.10 -4.91
N THR A 195 9.89 0.82 -3.97
CA THR A 195 9.43 0.54 -2.61
C THR A 195 7.91 0.41 -2.54
N ASP A 196 7.17 1.24 -3.27
CA ASP A 196 5.70 1.21 -3.19
C ASP A 196 5.12 -0.02 -3.89
N ILE A 197 5.70 -0.47 -5.00
CA ILE A 197 5.35 -1.75 -5.65
C ILE A 197 5.49 -2.91 -4.66
N ASP A 198 6.59 -2.95 -3.92
CA ASP A 198 6.86 -3.99 -2.93
C ASP A 198 5.79 -3.99 -1.84
N LYS A 199 5.57 -2.83 -1.20
CA LYS A 199 4.55 -2.66 -0.16
C LYS A 199 3.13 -2.97 -0.66
N PHE A 200 2.82 -2.65 -1.92
CA PHE A 200 1.55 -2.99 -2.56
C PHE A 200 1.38 -4.51 -2.73
N CYS A 201 2.40 -5.20 -3.27
CA CYS A 201 2.36 -6.64 -3.49
C CYS A 201 2.25 -7.41 -2.17
N GLU A 202 3.05 -7.03 -1.17
CA GLU A 202 2.96 -7.61 0.17
C GLU A 202 1.57 -7.43 0.77
N SER A 203 1.06 -6.19 0.77
CA SER A 203 -0.25 -5.88 1.36
C SER A 203 -1.39 -6.59 0.63
N THR A 204 -1.27 -6.81 -0.68
CA THR A 204 -2.29 -7.52 -1.48
C THR A 204 -2.36 -9.00 -1.11
N VAL A 205 -1.21 -9.67 -1.02
CA VAL A 205 -1.16 -11.10 -0.66
C VAL A 205 -1.50 -11.32 0.81
N ASP A 206 -1.02 -10.45 1.71
CA ASP A 206 -1.34 -10.53 3.13
C ASP A 206 -2.84 -10.35 3.35
N LEU A 207 -3.46 -9.36 2.67
CA LEU A 207 -4.90 -9.17 2.74
C LEU A 207 -5.67 -10.41 2.26
N TYR A 208 -5.23 -11.06 1.19
CA TYR A 208 -5.84 -12.30 0.70
C TYR A 208 -5.83 -13.39 1.78
N SER A 209 -4.67 -13.71 2.35
CA SER A 209 -4.56 -14.73 3.41
C SER A 209 -5.31 -14.34 4.70
N ASN A 210 -5.14 -13.10 5.15
CA ASN A 210 -5.72 -12.59 6.40
C ASN A 210 -7.23 -12.37 6.32
N THR A 211 -7.82 -12.31 5.13
CA THR A 211 -9.28 -12.18 4.94
C THR A 211 -9.92 -13.52 4.61
N CYS A 212 -9.32 -14.32 3.71
CA CYS A 212 -9.89 -15.60 3.30
C CYS A 212 -9.91 -16.61 4.46
N LYS A 213 -8.85 -16.69 5.29
CA LYS A 213 -8.84 -17.63 6.41
C LYS A 213 -9.98 -17.34 7.40
N PRO A 214 -10.12 -16.13 7.96
CA PRO A 214 -11.18 -15.88 8.93
C PRO A 214 -12.58 -15.97 8.34
N LEU A 215 -12.77 -15.61 7.06
CA LEU A 215 -14.06 -15.83 6.37
C LEU A 215 -14.43 -17.32 6.34
N LEU A 216 -13.46 -18.17 6.01
CA LEU A 216 -13.65 -19.61 5.97
C LEU A 216 -13.92 -20.19 7.37
N ASP A 217 -13.16 -19.77 8.37
CA ASP A 217 -13.39 -20.13 9.77
C ASP A 217 -14.81 -19.73 10.20
N VAL A 218 -15.21 -18.48 9.94
CA VAL A 218 -16.56 -17.96 10.26
C VAL A 218 -17.64 -18.80 9.58
N PHE A 219 -17.50 -19.09 8.28
CA PHE A 219 -18.46 -19.89 7.54
C PHE A 219 -18.61 -21.30 8.13
N ILE A 220 -17.50 -22.00 8.38
CA ILE A 220 -17.53 -23.37 8.90
C ILE A 220 -18.11 -23.41 10.33
N TYR A 221 -17.71 -22.49 11.21
CA TYR A 221 -18.23 -22.47 12.58
C TYR A 221 -19.71 -22.10 12.63
N ILE A 222 -20.18 -21.17 11.78
CA ILE A 222 -21.60 -20.82 11.66
C ILE A 222 -22.41 -22.01 11.15
N TYR A 223 -21.95 -22.66 10.08
CA TYR A 223 -22.62 -23.84 9.50
C TYR A 223 -22.78 -24.93 10.55
N ARG A 224 -21.68 -25.26 11.25
CA ARG A 224 -21.68 -26.28 12.29
C ARG A 224 -22.60 -25.93 13.46
N THR A 225 -22.50 -24.71 13.98
CA THR A 225 -23.32 -24.26 15.13
C THR A 225 -24.81 -24.25 14.77
N THR A 226 -25.16 -23.82 13.55
CA THR A 226 -26.55 -23.80 13.05
C THR A 226 -27.11 -25.20 12.93
N SER A 227 -26.32 -26.14 12.38
CA SER A 227 -26.76 -27.54 12.20
C SER A 227 -27.03 -28.27 13.51
N THR A 228 -26.36 -27.87 14.60
CA THR A 228 -26.50 -28.53 15.90
C THR A 228 -27.52 -27.86 16.81
N ILE A 229 -27.51 -26.52 16.92
CA ILE A 229 -28.25 -25.78 17.96
C ILE A 229 -29.41 -24.94 17.37
N GLY A 230 -29.39 -24.71 16.05
CA GLY A 230 -30.32 -23.82 15.37
C GLY A 230 -29.73 -22.43 15.07
N PRO A 231 -30.44 -21.62 14.27
CA PRO A 231 -29.89 -20.41 13.64
C PRO A 231 -29.80 -19.18 14.55
N LYS A 232 -30.45 -19.17 15.73
CA LYS A 232 -30.56 -17.98 16.59
C LYS A 232 -29.19 -17.45 17.06
N THR A 233 -28.33 -18.34 17.57
CA THR A 233 -27.00 -17.98 18.11
C THR A 233 -26.06 -17.42 17.03
N PRO A 234 -25.89 -18.07 15.85
CA PRO A 234 -25.06 -17.53 14.78
C PRO A 234 -25.57 -16.21 14.19
N LEU A 235 -26.88 -15.99 14.17
CA LEU A 235 -27.48 -14.76 13.62
C LEU A 235 -27.10 -13.52 14.46
N ILE A 236 -27.10 -13.64 15.79
CA ILE A 236 -26.68 -12.55 16.69
C ILE A 236 -25.22 -12.17 16.42
N ILE A 237 -24.35 -13.17 16.28
CA ILE A 237 -22.92 -12.96 16.00
C ILE A 237 -22.71 -12.33 14.61
N MET A 238 -23.51 -12.73 13.61
CA MET A 238 -23.47 -12.14 12.28
C MET A 238 -23.91 -10.67 12.28
N MET A 239 -25.00 -10.35 12.97
CA MET A 239 -25.49 -8.97 13.11
C MET A 239 -24.44 -8.08 13.78
N TYR A 240 -23.79 -8.60 14.83
CA TYR A 240 -22.68 -7.92 15.47
C TYR A 240 -21.49 -7.69 14.52
N LEU A 241 -21.12 -8.69 13.73
CA LEU A 241 -20.03 -8.58 12.74
C LEU A 241 -20.33 -7.50 11.70
N LEU A 242 -21.55 -7.50 11.13
CA LEU A 242 -21.96 -6.52 10.14
C LEU A 242 -21.93 -5.10 10.72
N PHE A 243 -22.53 -4.89 11.89
CA PHE A 243 -22.58 -3.58 12.53
C PHE A 243 -21.18 -3.07 12.91
N SER A 244 -20.38 -3.89 13.58
CA SER A 244 -19.01 -3.53 13.97
C SER A 244 -18.10 -3.29 12.76
N GLY A 245 -18.23 -4.12 11.72
CA GLY A 245 -17.47 -3.99 10.47
C GLY A 245 -17.74 -2.67 9.76
N VAL A 246 -19.02 -2.30 9.60
CA VAL A 246 -19.40 -1.01 8.97
C VAL A 246 -18.92 0.17 9.82
N ALA A 247 -19.18 0.16 11.12
CA ALA A 247 -18.77 1.24 12.03
C ALA A 247 -17.24 1.47 12.00
N LEU A 248 -16.45 0.40 12.10
CA LEU A 248 -14.99 0.49 12.09
C LEU A 248 -14.43 0.87 10.71
N THR A 249 -15.06 0.42 9.62
CA THR A 249 -14.64 0.83 8.27
C THR A 249 -14.82 2.33 8.08
N HIS A 250 -15.91 2.91 8.60
CA HIS A 250 -16.11 4.35 8.58
C HIS A 250 -15.04 5.11 9.39
N LEU A 251 -14.70 4.61 10.59
CA LEU A 251 -13.71 5.24 11.45
C LEU A 251 -12.27 5.18 10.87
N ARG A 252 -11.96 4.14 10.09
CA ARG A 252 -10.64 3.93 9.45
C ARG A 252 -10.44 4.61 8.11
N ARG A 253 -11.46 5.29 7.57
CA ARG A 253 -11.38 6.06 6.31
C ARG A 253 -10.13 6.95 6.16
N PRO A 254 -9.67 7.70 7.18
CA PRO A 254 -8.52 8.60 7.00
C PRO A 254 -7.17 7.88 6.86
N THR A 255 -7.04 6.60 7.22
CA THR A 255 -5.78 5.86 7.19
C THR A 255 -5.14 5.84 5.79
N GLY A 256 -5.95 5.65 4.73
CA GLY A 256 -5.42 5.61 3.35
C GLY A 256 -4.72 6.91 2.95
N ASN A 257 -5.34 8.06 3.24
CA ASN A 257 -4.74 9.37 2.94
C ASN A 257 -3.47 9.63 3.77
N LEU A 258 -3.44 9.19 5.04
CA LEU A 258 -2.26 9.32 5.90
C LEU A 258 -1.09 8.48 5.40
N THR A 259 -1.37 7.27 4.87
CA THR A 259 -0.36 6.41 4.24
C THR A 259 0.20 7.05 2.96
N ILE A 260 -0.63 7.67 2.12
CA ILE A 260 -0.13 8.38 0.92
C ILE A 260 0.81 9.52 1.31
N GLN A 261 0.43 10.32 2.31
CA GLN A 261 1.28 11.41 2.80
C GLN A 261 2.58 10.90 3.39
N GLU A 262 2.55 9.80 4.15
CA GLU A 262 3.74 9.15 4.70
C GLU A 262 4.72 8.79 3.58
N GLN A 263 4.25 8.12 2.54
CA GLN A 263 5.11 7.67 1.45
C GLN A 263 5.58 8.82 0.54
N LYS A 264 4.81 9.92 0.42
CA LYS A 264 5.26 11.15 -0.26
C LYS A 264 6.42 11.81 0.50
N LEU A 265 6.28 11.96 1.83
CA LEU A 265 7.32 12.54 2.70
C LEU A 265 8.57 11.65 2.78
N GLU A 266 8.39 10.32 2.79
CA GLU A 266 9.51 9.38 2.74
C GLU A 266 10.28 9.50 1.41
N GLY A 267 9.56 9.63 0.28
CA GLY A 267 10.17 9.90 -1.03
C GLY A 267 10.90 11.26 -1.08
N GLU A 268 10.30 12.32 -0.54
CA GLU A 268 10.92 13.66 -0.45
C GLU A 268 12.22 13.62 0.35
N TYR A 269 12.22 12.95 1.51
CA TYR A 269 13.42 12.76 2.33
C TYR A 269 14.52 11.99 1.58
N ARG A 270 14.17 10.92 0.87
CA ARG A 270 15.14 10.15 0.04
C ARG A 270 15.69 11.01 -1.10
N PHE A 271 14.84 11.77 -1.77
CA PHE A 271 15.25 12.68 -2.85
C PHE A 271 16.27 13.72 -2.36
N VAL A 272 16.05 14.35 -1.20
CA VAL A 272 17.00 15.31 -0.63
C VAL A 272 18.38 14.68 -0.38
N ASN A 273 18.41 13.43 0.10
CA ASN A 273 19.67 12.70 0.29
C ASN A 273 20.34 12.33 -1.05
N SER A 274 19.57 11.85 -2.02
CA SER A 274 20.09 11.52 -3.36
C SER A 274 20.65 12.76 -4.07
N ARG A 275 20.02 13.93 -3.91
CA ARG A 275 20.51 15.21 -4.41
C ARG A 275 21.87 15.57 -3.84
N LEU A 276 22.08 15.36 -2.54
CA LEU A 276 23.38 15.61 -1.90
C LEU A 276 24.48 14.71 -2.46
N ILE A 277 24.17 13.43 -2.70
CA ILE A 277 25.13 12.48 -3.31
C ILE A 277 25.48 12.91 -4.75
N THR A 278 24.47 13.32 -5.52
CA THR A 278 24.66 13.67 -6.94
C THR A 278 25.49 14.95 -7.13
N ASN A 279 25.37 15.91 -6.20
CA ASN A 279 26.08 17.19 -6.26
C ASN A 279 27.11 17.32 -5.11
N SER A 280 27.70 16.19 -4.69
CA SER A 280 28.56 16.15 -3.50
C SER A 280 29.83 16.97 -3.69
N GLU A 281 30.34 17.01 -4.93
CA GLU A 281 31.55 17.75 -5.29
C GLU A 281 31.32 19.26 -5.22
N GLU A 282 30.24 19.75 -5.83
CA GLU A 282 29.87 21.18 -5.78
C GLU A 282 29.61 21.63 -4.35
N VAL A 283 28.89 20.82 -3.56
CA VAL A 283 28.64 21.12 -2.14
C VAL A 283 29.95 21.18 -1.33
N ALA A 284 30.89 20.26 -1.60
CA ALA A 284 32.18 20.25 -0.93
C ALA A 284 33.03 21.48 -1.29
N PHE A 285 33.06 21.89 -2.57
CA PHE A 285 33.75 23.10 -3.01
C PHE A 285 33.21 24.37 -2.33
N TYR A 286 31.89 24.47 -2.18
CA TYR A 286 31.27 25.61 -1.50
C TYR A 286 31.27 25.51 0.04
N GLN A 287 31.84 24.43 0.61
CA GLN A 287 31.78 24.14 2.05
C GLN A 287 30.33 24.20 2.61
N GLY A 288 29.36 23.74 1.81
CA GLY A 288 27.92 23.88 2.05
C GLY A 288 27.34 23.01 3.17
N ASN A 289 28.18 22.34 3.96
CA ASN A 289 27.82 21.31 4.95
C ASN A 289 26.71 21.76 5.90
N SER A 290 26.81 22.97 6.47
CA SER A 290 25.82 23.49 7.42
C SER A 290 24.45 23.70 6.77
N ARG A 291 24.43 24.16 5.51
CA ARG A 291 23.18 24.42 4.77
C ARG A 291 22.51 23.11 4.35
N GLU A 292 23.29 22.15 3.86
CA GLU A 292 22.78 20.82 3.51
C GLU A 292 22.29 20.05 4.75
N LYS A 293 23.00 20.16 5.88
CA LYS A 293 22.54 19.59 7.16
C LYS A 293 21.16 20.13 7.56
N LEU A 294 20.96 21.45 7.51
CA LEU A 294 19.66 22.05 7.82
C LEU A 294 18.57 21.56 6.84
N THR A 295 18.91 21.41 5.57
CA THR A 295 18.04 20.92 4.50
C THR A 295 17.67 19.43 4.69
N ILE A 296 18.58 18.59 5.17
CA ILE A 296 18.24 17.19 5.47
C ILE A 296 17.39 17.12 6.73
N LEU A 297 17.76 17.87 7.77
CA LEU A 297 17.06 17.82 9.05
C LEU A 297 15.64 18.34 8.97
N ALA A 298 15.34 19.37 8.19
CA ALA A 298 13.96 19.83 8.09
C ALA A 298 13.04 18.90 7.28
N SER A 299 13.52 18.24 6.22
CA SER A 299 12.76 17.18 5.54
C SER A 299 12.53 15.96 6.47
N PHE A 300 13.52 15.59 7.28
CA PHE A 300 13.40 14.58 8.31
C PHE A 300 12.41 14.98 9.43
N ASN A 301 12.44 16.22 9.89
CA ASN A 301 11.53 16.74 10.92
C ASN A 301 10.07 16.76 10.43
N LYS A 302 9.85 17.07 9.14
CA LYS A 302 8.54 17.00 8.47
C LYS A 302 8.01 15.56 8.44
N LEU A 303 8.85 14.60 8.01
CA LEU A 303 8.52 13.17 8.01
C LEU A 303 8.19 12.68 9.42
N THR A 304 9.07 12.94 10.40
CA THR A 304 8.87 12.50 11.78
C THR A 304 7.67 13.16 12.45
N ALA A 305 7.32 14.41 12.09
CA ALA A 305 6.09 15.05 12.55
C ALA A 305 4.86 14.28 12.12
N HIS A 306 4.82 13.91 10.84
CA HIS A 306 3.73 13.13 10.26
C HIS A 306 3.67 11.74 10.88
N LEU A 307 4.80 11.04 10.99
CA LEU A 307 4.87 9.71 11.60
C LEU A 307 4.37 9.71 13.05
N ARG A 308 4.73 10.72 13.86
CA ARG A 308 4.22 10.85 15.24
C ARG A 308 2.72 11.08 15.28
N LYS A 309 2.19 12.00 14.47
CA LYS A 309 0.75 12.25 14.38
C LYS A 309 0.00 11.00 13.91
N PHE A 310 0.57 10.28 12.95
CA PHE A 310 0.00 9.03 12.46
C PHE A 310 0.05 7.93 13.51
N LEU A 311 1.12 7.86 14.31
CA LEU A 311 1.23 6.94 15.44
C LEU A 311 0.17 7.23 16.52
N GLU A 312 -0.03 8.49 16.90
CA GLU A 312 -1.09 8.88 17.85
C GLU A 312 -2.49 8.44 17.35
N PHE A 313 -2.78 8.70 16.06
CA PHE A 313 -4.01 8.22 15.44
C PHE A 313 -4.13 6.69 15.45
N ARG A 314 -3.03 5.98 15.16
CA ARG A 314 -2.98 4.51 15.14
C ARG A 314 -3.19 3.91 16.53
N VAL A 315 -2.67 4.55 17.59
CA VAL A 315 -2.90 4.13 18.98
C VAL A 315 -4.37 4.29 19.34
N GLY A 316 -4.97 5.46 19.07
CA GLY A 316 -6.40 5.69 19.32
C GLY A 316 -7.29 4.70 18.57
N MET A 317 -7.01 4.49 17.28
CA MET A 317 -7.72 3.48 16.48
C MET A 317 -7.47 2.06 17.00
N GLY A 318 -6.27 1.74 17.46
CA GLY A 318 -5.92 0.45 18.03
C GLY A 318 -6.69 0.13 19.33
N VAL A 319 -6.97 1.14 20.15
CA VAL A 319 -7.83 0.99 21.34
C VAL A 319 -9.25 0.64 20.91
N VAL A 320 -9.82 1.38 19.95
CA VAL A 320 -11.17 1.12 19.43
C VAL A 320 -11.26 -0.25 18.77
N ASP A 321 -10.25 -0.62 17.96
CA ASP A 321 -10.16 -1.92 17.32
C ASP A 321 -10.16 -3.05 18.35
N ASN A 322 -9.35 -2.97 19.41
CA ASN A 322 -9.31 -4.00 20.45
C ASN A 322 -10.61 -4.04 21.27
N LEU A 323 -11.20 -2.89 21.59
CA LEU A 323 -12.45 -2.81 22.34
C LEU A 323 -13.58 -3.53 21.59
N VAL A 324 -13.77 -3.18 20.32
CA VAL A 324 -14.81 -3.78 19.49
C VAL A 324 -14.43 -5.22 19.13
N ALA A 325 -13.34 -5.42 18.39
CA ALA A 325 -13.01 -6.69 17.77
C ALA A 325 -12.65 -7.82 18.77
N LYS A 326 -12.20 -7.50 19.98
CA LYS A 326 -11.77 -8.50 20.99
C LYS A 326 -12.69 -8.53 22.19
N TYR A 327 -12.85 -7.41 22.91
CA TYR A 327 -13.52 -7.43 24.21
C TYR A 327 -15.05 -7.51 24.09
N ILE A 328 -15.67 -6.64 23.31
CA ILE A 328 -17.13 -6.67 23.06
C ILE A 328 -17.49 -7.97 22.33
N ALA A 329 -16.70 -8.38 21.34
CA ALA A 329 -16.91 -9.62 20.61
C ALA A 329 -16.92 -10.87 21.53
N THR A 330 -16.03 -10.92 22.52
CA THR A 330 -15.99 -12.01 23.50
C THR A 330 -17.24 -12.00 24.40
N GLY A 331 -17.70 -10.83 24.84
CA GLY A 331 -18.94 -10.69 25.63
C GLY A 331 -20.18 -11.13 24.84
N VAL A 332 -20.31 -10.68 23.59
CA VAL A 332 -21.36 -11.12 22.67
C VAL A 332 -21.27 -12.63 22.43
N GLY A 333 -20.05 -13.17 22.30
CA GLY A 333 -19.79 -14.59 22.21
C GLY A 333 -20.38 -15.36 23.40
N PHE A 334 -20.04 -14.99 24.64
CA PHE A 334 -20.58 -15.64 25.84
C PHE A 334 -22.10 -15.56 25.94
N TYR A 335 -22.69 -14.41 25.61
CA TYR A 335 -24.14 -14.25 25.58
C TYR A 335 -24.78 -15.17 24.52
N ALA A 336 -24.18 -15.25 23.33
CA ALA A 336 -24.68 -16.11 22.25
C ALA A 336 -24.54 -17.60 22.59
N VAL A 337 -23.46 -18.00 23.30
CA VAL A 337 -23.27 -19.38 23.81
C VAL A 337 -24.36 -19.73 24.82
N SER A 338 -24.74 -18.81 25.70
CA SER A 338 -25.59 -19.13 26.85
C SER A 338 -27.07 -19.34 26.50
N LEU A 339 -27.57 -18.65 25.48
CA LEU A 339 -28.96 -18.75 25.00
C LEU A 339 -29.49 -20.20 24.84
N PRO A 340 -28.82 -21.09 24.07
CA PRO A 340 -29.32 -22.44 23.89
C PRO A 340 -29.27 -23.32 25.14
N PHE A 341 -28.35 -23.04 26.07
CA PHE A 341 -28.23 -23.77 27.34
C PHE A 341 -29.25 -23.35 28.39
N PHE A 342 -29.82 -22.14 28.26
CA PHE A 342 -30.89 -21.64 29.11
C PHE A 342 -32.29 -21.88 28.53
N ASP A 343 -32.40 -22.20 27.23
CA ASP A 343 -33.66 -22.56 26.60
C ASP A 343 -34.01 -24.04 26.90
N LYS A 344 -34.96 -24.25 27.81
CA LYS A 344 -35.44 -25.57 28.25
C LYS A 344 -36.12 -26.39 27.14
N SER A 345 -36.40 -25.79 25.97
CA SER A 345 -37.07 -26.44 24.84
C SER A 345 -36.13 -27.15 23.85
N ASN A 346 -34.81 -27.00 24.01
CA ASN A 346 -33.84 -27.59 23.09
C ASN A 346 -33.64 -29.09 23.32
N LYS A 347 -33.97 -29.89 22.29
CA LYS A 347 -33.82 -31.37 22.28
C LYS A 347 -32.42 -31.87 22.67
N LEU A 348 -31.36 -31.08 22.46
CA LEU A 348 -29.97 -31.40 22.86
C LEU A 348 -29.75 -31.50 24.38
N LEU A 349 -30.65 -30.93 25.19
CA LEU A 349 -30.53 -30.86 26.65
C LEU A 349 -31.58 -31.73 27.37
N GLN A 350 -32.45 -32.39 26.61
CA GLN A 350 -33.61 -33.10 27.15
C GLN A 350 -33.30 -34.54 27.55
N ASP A 351 -32.20 -35.12 27.03
CA ASP A 351 -31.99 -36.58 27.10
C ASP A 351 -30.72 -37.07 27.83
N ASN A 352 -29.73 -36.22 28.18
CA ASN A 352 -28.41 -36.73 28.59
C ASN A 352 -27.81 -36.18 29.90
N ASN A 353 -27.12 -37.11 30.59
CA ASN A 353 -26.25 -36.95 31.77
C ASN A 353 -25.43 -35.63 31.79
N ASP A 354 -25.17 -35.09 32.98
CA ASP A 354 -24.40 -33.84 33.18
C ASP A 354 -23.04 -33.83 32.44
N GLY A 355 -22.41 -35.00 32.27
CA GLY A 355 -21.16 -35.16 31.52
C GLY A 355 -21.26 -34.84 30.02
N GLU A 356 -22.37 -35.15 29.36
CA GLU A 356 -22.56 -34.81 27.94
C GLU A 356 -22.88 -33.34 27.74
N ARG A 357 -23.71 -32.77 28.64
CA ARG A 357 -23.99 -31.34 28.66
C ARG A 357 -22.70 -30.53 28.82
N LEU A 358 -21.81 -30.96 29.71
CA LEU A 358 -20.50 -30.35 29.91
C LEU A 358 -19.62 -30.46 28.66
N ARG A 359 -19.61 -31.62 27.99
CA ARG A 359 -18.84 -31.84 26.75
C ARG A 359 -19.33 -30.96 25.60
N HIS A 360 -20.63 -30.84 25.43
CA HIS A 360 -21.23 -29.93 24.44
C HIS A 360 -20.88 -28.48 24.75
N TYR A 361 -21.00 -28.06 26.01
CA TYR A 361 -20.60 -26.72 26.44
C TYR A 361 -19.13 -26.40 26.12
N TYR A 362 -18.20 -27.30 26.44
CA TYR A 362 -16.78 -27.07 26.13
C TYR A 362 -16.51 -27.02 24.62
N THR A 363 -17.15 -27.89 23.84
CA THR A 363 -16.98 -27.93 22.38
C THR A 363 -17.50 -26.65 21.74
N PHE A 364 -18.72 -26.24 22.09
CA PHE A 364 -19.34 -25.03 21.54
C PHE A 364 -18.68 -23.75 22.05
N GLY A 365 -18.33 -23.68 23.34
CA GLY A 365 -17.59 -22.57 23.92
C GLY A 365 -16.26 -22.33 23.18
N ARG A 366 -15.50 -23.40 22.91
CA ARG A 366 -14.24 -23.30 22.15
C ARG A 366 -14.45 -22.87 20.70
N MET A 367 -15.45 -23.44 20.02
CA MET A 367 -15.80 -23.05 18.66
C MET A 367 -16.22 -21.57 18.58
N LEU A 368 -16.98 -21.09 19.57
CA LEU A 368 -17.44 -19.70 19.63
C LEU A 368 -16.33 -18.72 19.98
N VAL A 369 -15.37 -19.10 20.84
CA VAL A 369 -14.13 -18.32 21.04
C VAL A 369 -13.32 -18.24 19.75
N LYS A 370 -13.17 -19.35 19.01
CA LYS A 370 -12.48 -19.34 17.70
C LYS A 370 -13.21 -18.55 16.64
N LEU A 371 -14.54 -18.55 16.67
CA LEU A 371 -15.37 -17.69 15.83
C LEU A 371 -15.12 -16.21 16.19
N ALA A 372 -15.15 -15.84 17.48
CA ALA A 372 -14.86 -14.48 17.91
C ALA A 372 -13.44 -14.03 17.53
N GLU A 373 -12.43 -14.90 17.66
CA GLU A 373 -11.06 -14.63 17.18
C GLU A 373 -11.04 -14.40 15.66
N ALA A 374 -11.72 -15.23 14.87
CA ALA A 374 -11.80 -15.08 13.42
C ALA A 374 -12.50 -13.77 13.03
N ILE A 375 -13.61 -13.43 13.70
CA ILE A 375 -14.30 -12.15 13.53
C ILE A 375 -13.38 -10.99 13.86
N GLY A 376 -12.65 -11.07 14.98
CA GLY A 376 -11.69 -10.05 15.37
C GLY A 376 -10.60 -9.85 14.31
N ARG A 377 -10.07 -10.94 13.74
CA ARG A 377 -9.11 -10.88 12.63
C ARG A 377 -9.71 -10.27 11.36
N LEU A 378 -10.94 -10.63 11.00
CA LEU A 378 -11.64 -10.07 9.84
C LEU A 378 -11.89 -8.58 10.01
N VAL A 379 -12.32 -8.17 11.20
CA VAL A 379 -12.46 -6.77 11.56
C VAL A 379 -11.11 -6.06 11.43
N LEU A 380 -10.00 -6.63 11.89
CA LEU A 380 -8.67 -6.03 11.75
C LEU A 380 -8.18 -5.97 10.30
N ALA A 381 -8.57 -6.92 9.43
CA ALA A 381 -8.22 -6.93 8.00
C ALA A 381 -8.71 -5.66 7.27
N GLY A 382 -9.78 -5.01 7.75
CA GLY A 382 -10.22 -3.73 7.21
C GLY A 382 -9.17 -2.60 7.33
N ARG A 383 -8.25 -2.66 8.30
CA ARG A 383 -7.13 -1.72 8.41
C ARG A 383 -6.11 -1.94 7.29
N GLU A 384 -5.80 -3.20 7.01
CA GLU A 384 -4.91 -3.60 5.91
C GLU A 384 -5.51 -3.19 4.56
N MET A 385 -6.83 -3.37 4.40
CA MET A 385 -7.58 -2.90 3.23
C MET A 385 -7.48 -1.38 3.03
N SER A 386 -7.65 -0.58 4.10
CA SER A 386 -7.48 0.88 4.01
C SER A 386 -6.07 1.29 3.61
N ARG A 387 -5.04 0.57 4.08
CA ARG A 387 -3.64 0.81 3.69
C ARG A 387 -3.41 0.42 2.23
N LEU A 388 -3.95 -0.72 1.80
CA LEU A 388 -3.90 -1.16 0.41
C LEU A 388 -4.55 -0.15 -0.54
N ALA A 389 -5.65 0.49 -0.13
CA ALA A 389 -6.30 1.54 -0.91
C ALA A 389 -5.38 2.75 -1.18
N GLY A 390 -4.52 3.10 -0.22
CA GLY A 390 -3.48 4.11 -0.39
C GLY A 390 -2.50 3.75 -1.51
N PHE A 391 -1.89 2.57 -1.43
CA PHE A 391 -0.95 2.08 -2.45
C PHE A 391 -1.61 1.87 -3.82
N THR A 392 -2.83 1.32 -3.85
CA THR A 392 -3.61 1.11 -5.08
C THR A 392 -3.85 2.43 -5.81
N THR A 393 -4.17 3.50 -5.06
CA THR A 393 -4.38 4.83 -5.65
C THR A 393 -3.10 5.36 -6.28
N ARG A 394 -1.95 5.23 -5.60
CA ARG A 394 -0.66 5.66 -6.13
C ARG A 394 -0.22 4.86 -7.35
N MET A 395 -0.44 3.55 -7.36
CA MET A 395 -0.13 2.69 -8.51
C MET A 395 -1.03 2.98 -9.71
N ASP A 396 -2.33 3.20 -9.49
CA ASP A 396 -3.26 3.58 -10.56
C ASP A 396 -2.89 4.94 -11.18
N GLU A 397 -2.50 5.90 -10.36
CA GLU A 397 -2.01 7.21 -10.82
C GLU A 397 -0.73 7.05 -11.65
N LEU A 398 0.23 6.25 -11.17
CA LEU A 398 1.45 5.93 -11.91
C LEU A 398 1.17 5.34 -13.28
N ILE A 399 0.35 4.27 -13.35
CA ILE A 399 0.06 3.62 -14.62
C ILE A 399 -0.67 4.56 -15.58
N LYS A 400 -1.60 5.39 -15.08
CA LYS A 400 -2.29 6.38 -15.91
C LYS A 400 -1.33 7.40 -16.50
N VAL A 401 -0.48 7.99 -15.67
CA VAL A 401 0.52 8.96 -16.15
C VAL A 401 1.48 8.31 -17.13
N LEU A 402 1.98 7.09 -16.87
CA LEU A 402 2.84 6.39 -17.82
C LEU A 402 2.15 6.13 -19.17
N ASN A 403 0.89 5.68 -19.15
CA ASN A 403 0.14 5.44 -20.38
C ASN A 403 -0.13 6.74 -21.14
N GLU A 404 -0.54 7.80 -20.45
CA GLU A 404 -0.76 9.12 -21.06
C GLU A 404 0.52 9.66 -21.70
N LEU A 405 1.66 9.57 -21.00
CA LEU A 405 2.96 10.01 -21.52
C LEU A 405 3.42 9.17 -22.72
N ASN A 406 3.13 7.87 -22.71
CA ASN A 406 3.38 6.98 -23.84
C ASN A 406 2.50 7.31 -25.05
N ASP A 407 1.27 7.79 -24.82
CA ASP A 407 0.35 8.30 -25.84
C ASP A 407 0.69 9.75 -26.27
N GLY A 408 1.72 10.37 -25.70
CA GLY A 408 2.13 11.75 -26.00
C GLY A 408 1.28 12.82 -25.30
N LYS A 409 0.40 12.44 -24.37
CA LYS A 409 -0.40 13.35 -23.55
C LYS A 409 0.33 13.63 -22.23
N TYR A 410 0.56 14.90 -21.94
CA TYR A 410 1.15 15.33 -20.66
C TYR A 410 0.36 16.52 -20.13
N GLU A 411 0.10 16.52 -18.82
CA GLU A 411 -0.59 17.63 -18.16
C GLU A 411 0.44 18.62 -17.62
N ARG A 412 0.26 19.90 -17.99
CA ARG A 412 1.07 21.01 -17.51
C ARG A 412 0.54 21.47 -16.16
N THR A 413 1.42 21.62 -15.18
CA THR A 413 1.05 22.29 -13.90
C THR A 413 1.83 23.57 -13.67
N MET A 414 2.38 24.19 -14.73
CA MET A 414 3.00 25.51 -14.62
C MET A 414 2.18 26.55 -15.39
N VAL A 415 1.53 27.41 -14.57
CA VAL A 415 0.88 28.71 -14.84
C VAL A 415 -0.56 28.68 -15.39
N ASN A 416 -1.52 28.81 -14.46
CA ASN A 416 -2.71 29.63 -14.69
C ASN A 416 -2.26 31.10 -14.71
N ASN A 417 -2.57 31.78 -15.82
CA ASN A 417 -2.72 33.24 -16.00
C ASN A 417 -1.68 34.18 -15.36
N SER A 418 -0.76 34.67 -16.18
CA SER A 418 -0.74 36.11 -16.52
C SER A 418 0.13 36.37 -17.76
N SER A 419 -0.46 37.07 -18.73
CA SER A 419 0.16 37.77 -19.87
C SER A 419 0.89 36.94 -20.94
N SER A 420 0.15 36.37 -21.88
CA SER A 420 0.31 36.67 -23.32
C SER A 420 -0.92 36.17 -24.09
N ALA A 421 -1.73 37.12 -24.55
CA ALA A 421 -2.70 36.88 -25.60
C ALA A 421 -1.97 36.48 -26.90
N ASP A 422 -2.70 35.80 -27.77
CA ASP A 422 -2.37 35.53 -29.18
C ASP A 422 -1.34 34.43 -29.49
N MET A 423 -1.70 33.19 -29.18
CA MET A 423 -1.64 32.10 -30.15
C MET A 423 -2.34 30.86 -29.56
N GLU A 424 -3.28 30.27 -30.30
CA GLU A 424 -3.79 28.91 -30.06
C GLU A 424 -2.68 27.87 -30.33
N ILE A 425 -1.63 27.86 -29.51
CA ILE A 425 -0.58 26.83 -29.59
C ILE A 425 -1.12 25.56 -28.92
N ALA A 426 -1.85 24.75 -29.67
CA ALA A 426 -2.24 23.42 -29.22
C ALA A 426 -1.02 22.48 -29.29
N VAL A 427 -0.70 21.85 -28.16
CA VAL A 427 0.35 20.84 -28.03
C VAL A 427 0.18 19.75 -29.10
N GLY A 428 1.24 19.43 -29.84
CA GLY A 428 1.25 18.29 -30.78
C GLY A 428 0.74 18.56 -32.20
N LYS A 429 0.53 19.83 -32.59
CA LYS A 429 0.18 20.19 -33.98
C LYS A 429 1.36 20.16 -34.98
N GLY A 430 2.60 20.03 -34.50
CA GLY A 430 3.77 19.97 -35.39
C GLY A 430 3.90 18.63 -36.09
N ILE A 431 4.28 18.64 -37.37
CA ILE A 431 4.42 17.43 -38.20
C ILE A 431 5.89 17.03 -38.25
N ILE A 432 6.22 15.80 -37.86
CA ILE A 432 7.56 15.22 -38.04
C ILE A 432 7.51 14.28 -39.24
N SER A 433 8.30 14.58 -40.28
CA SER A 433 8.46 13.71 -41.45
C SER A 433 9.89 13.18 -41.51
N PHE A 434 10.04 11.91 -41.85
CA PHE A 434 11.34 11.28 -41.95
C PHE A 434 11.87 11.34 -43.38
N GLN A 435 13.04 11.94 -43.57
CA GLN A 435 13.76 11.97 -44.84
C GLN A 435 15.26 11.85 -44.57
N ASP A 436 15.92 10.96 -45.30
CA ASP A 436 17.36 10.78 -45.19
C ASP A 436 18.12 12.01 -45.71
N ASN A 437 19.33 12.21 -45.18
CA ASN A 437 20.30 13.23 -45.62
C ASN A 437 19.87 14.71 -45.49
N ILE A 438 18.78 15.00 -44.78
CA ILE A 438 18.31 16.38 -44.60
C ILE A 438 17.71 16.61 -43.22
N ILE A 439 18.03 17.76 -42.62
CA ILE A 439 17.37 18.29 -41.43
C ILE A 439 16.74 19.63 -41.82
N ARG A 440 15.41 19.74 -41.79
CA ARG A 440 14.69 20.97 -42.13
C ARG A 440 13.71 21.33 -41.03
N PHE A 441 13.77 22.56 -40.56
CA PHE A 441 12.74 23.18 -39.74
C PHE A 441 11.96 24.15 -40.63
N ASP A 442 10.64 24.06 -40.62
CA ASP A 442 9.74 24.94 -41.38
C ASP A 442 8.70 25.52 -40.43
N LYS A 443 8.87 26.81 -40.09
CA LYS A 443 8.00 27.59 -39.17
C LYS A 443 7.75 26.89 -37.84
N VAL A 444 8.81 26.33 -37.25
CA VAL A 444 8.71 25.57 -36.00
C VAL A 444 8.92 26.51 -34.80
N PRO A 445 7.94 26.67 -33.90
CA PRO A 445 8.13 27.43 -32.67
C PRO A 445 8.97 26.62 -31.66
N LEU A 446 9.95 27.28 -31.02
CA LEU A 446 10.69 26.73 -29.89
C LEU A 446 10.02 27.19 -28.59
N VAL A 447 9.27 26.29 -27.95
CA VAL A 447 8.56 26.56 -26.69
C VAL A 447 9.08 25.64 -25.60
N THR A 448 9.36 26.18 -24.41
CA THR A 448 9.75 25.37 -23.26
C THR A 448 8.58 24.48 -22.79
N PRO A 449 8.85 23.41 -22.03
CA PRO A 449 7.81 22.66 -21.34
C PRO A 449 6.94 23.55 -20.45
N ASN A 450 7.52 24.62 -19.90
CA ASN A 450 6.84 25.62 -19.07
C ASN A 450 5.93 26.56 -19.88
N GLY A 451 6.01 26.56 -21.22
CA GLY A 451 5.20 27.42 -22.09
C GLY A 451 5.89 28.71 -22.53
N ASP A 452 7.14 28.96 -22.14
CA ASP A 452 7.88 30.13 -22.57
C ASP A 452 8.28 29.98 -24.04
N ILE A 453 7.89 30.95 -24.87
CA ILE A 453 8.28 31.00 -26.28
C ILE A 453 9.71 31.54 -26.36
N LEU A 454 10.67 30.67 -26.70
CA LEU A 454 12.07 31.03 -26.90
C LEU A 454 12.30 31.61 -28.30
N VAL A 455 11.67 30.98 -29.31
CA VAL A 455 11.68 31.43 -30.70
C VAL A 455 10.29 31.24 -31.27
N LYS A 456 9.71 32.31 -31.83
CA LYS A 456 8.35 32.30 -32.39
C LYS A 456 8.24 31.38 -33.61
N GLU A 457 9.16 31.52 -34.56
CA GLU A 457 9.21 30.71 -35.77
C GLU A 457 10.66 30.49 -36.17
N LEU A 458 11.04 29.21 -36.30
CA LEU A 458 12.38 28.82 -36.74
C LEU A 458 12.27 28.07 -38.07
N THR A 459 12.94 28.59 -39.09
CA THR A 459 13.01 27.99 -40.43
C THR A 459 14.47 27.91 -40.87
N PHE A 460 14.98 26.70 -41.10
CA PHE A 460 16.31 26.46 -41.66
C PHE A 460 16.41 25.07 -42.27
N GLU A 461 17.41 24.86 -43.12
CA GLU A 461 17.72 23.58 -43.74
C GLU A 461 19.21 23.27 -43.61
N VAL A 462 19.53 22.01 -43.29
CA VAL A 462 20.88 21.47 -43.24
C VAL A 462 20.91 20.19 -44.08
N GLN A 463 21.75 20.19 -45.11
CA GLN A 463 21.96 19.02 -45.96
C GLN A 463 23.15 18.20 -45.46
N SER A 464 23.12 16.90 -45.74
CA SER A 464 24.22 15.99 -45.44
C SER A 464 25.55 16.49 -46.03
N GLY A 465 26.63 16.32 -45.28
CA GLY A 465 27.97 16.84 -45.63
C GLY A 465 28.22 18.29 -45.20
N THR A 466 27.21 18.99 -44.65
CA THR A 466 27.37 20.37 -44.16
C THR A 466 27.63 20.40 -42.66
N ASN A 467 28.69 21.08 -42.24
CA ASN A 467 28.95 21.36 -40.83
C ASN A 467 28.29 22.69 -40.44
N VAL A 468 27.36 22.65 -39.48
CA VAL A 468 26.62 23.83 -39.02
C VAL A 468 26.94 24.11 -37.56
N LEU A 469 27.33 25.35 -37.27
CA LEU A 469 27.58 25.82 -35.90
C LEU A 469 26.38 26.64 -35.41
N VAL A 470 25.82 26.25 -34.27
CA VAL A 470 24.71 26.97 -33.62
C VAL A 470 25.24 27.79 -32.45
N CYS A 471 25.32 29.11 -32.62
CA CYS A 471 25.81 30.06 -31.62
C CYS A 471 24.69 30.98 -31.09
N GLY A 472 24.87 31.51 -29.88
CA GLY A 472 23.96 32.48 -29.29
C GLY A 472 24.11 32.61 -27.77
N PRO A 473 23.42 33.57 -27.13
CA PRO A 473 23.46 33.77 -25.67
C PRO A 473 22.97 32.55 -24.88
N ASN A 474 23.34 32.46 -23.59
CA ASN A 474 22.75 31.44 -22.72
C ASN A 474 21.25 31.70 -22.54
N GLY A 475 20.43 30.65 -22.62
CA GLY A 475 18.97 30.75 -22.52
C GLY A 475 18.24 31.03 -23.84
N CYS A 476 18.91 31.32 -24.95
CA CYS A 476 18.23 31.59 -26.24
C CYS A 476 17.59 30.34 -26.91
N GLY A 477 17.72 29.15 -26.32
CA GLY A 477 17.08 27.93 -26.81
C GLY A 477 17.95 26.98 -27.64
N LYS A 478 19.28 27.14 -27.66
CA LYS A 478 20.21 26.21 -28.35
C LYS A 478 19.97 24.74 -27.96
N SER A 479 19.98 24.43 -26.66
CA SER A 479 19.73 23.06 -26.19
C SER A 479 18.27 22.63 -26.41
N SER A 480 17.33 23.58 -26.38
CA SER A 480 15.91 23.32 -26.66
C SER A 480 15.70 22.87 -28.10
N LEU A 481 16.43 23.45 -29.06
CA LEU A 481 16.43 23.02 -30.47
C LEU A 481 16.76 21.54 -30.59
N PHE A 482 17.85 21.10 -29.96
CA PHE A 482 18.26 19.69 -29.98
C PHE A 482 17.28 18.78 -29.25
N ARG A 483 16.61 19.26 -28.19
CA ARG A 483 15.56 18.50 -27.49
C ARG A 483 14.32 18.29 -28.35
N ILE A 484 13.92 19.28 -29.16
CA ILE A 484 12.83 19.09 -30.13
C ILE A 484 13.28 18.14 -31.25
N LEU A 485 14.49 18.35 -31.81
CA LEU A 485 15.03 17.50 -32.87
C LEU A 485 15.14 16.03 -32.43
N GLY A 486 15.55 15.79 -31.19
CA GLY A 486 15.66 14.48 -30.55
C GLY A 486 14.35 13.91 -30.01
N GLU A 487 13.20 14.53 -30.31
CA GLU A 487 11.86 14.10 -29.86
C GLU A 487 11.69 14.04 -28.32
N LEU A 488 12.59 14.66 -27.56
CA LEU A 488 12.49 14.78 -26.11
C LEU A 488 11.40 15.77 -25.73
N TRP A 489 11.26 16.85 -26.51
CA TRP A 489 10.20 17.84 -26.38
C TRP A 489 9.25 17.73 -27.59
N PRO A 490 7.94 17.88 -27.38
CA PRO A 490 6.96 17.81 -28.45
C PRO A 490 6.98 19.07 -29.33
N THR A 491 6.58 18.90 -30.57
CA THR A 491 6.44 19.99 -31.55
C THR A 491 5.09 20.66 -31.42
N TRP A 492 5.12 21.98 -31.32
CA TRP A 492 3.94 22.81 -31.08
C TRP A 492 3.31 23.39 -32.36
N GLY A 493 4.06 23.37 -33.46
CA GLY A 493 3.65 23.86 -34.76
C GLY A 493 4.77 23.65 -35.78
N GLY A 494 4.50 23.99 -37.04
CA GLY A 494 5.44 23.84 -38.13
C GLY A 494 5.71 22.39 -38.53
N LYS A 495 6.72 22.20 -39.39
CA LYS A 495 7.14 20.89 -39.88
C LYS A 495 8.63 20.68 -39.63
N ILE A 496 8.98 19.53 -39.06
CA ILE A 496 10.36 19.07 -38.90
C ILE A 496 10.59 17.90 -39.85
N VAL A 497 11.56 18.06 -40.74
CA VAL A 497 12.10 16.98 -41.56
C VAL A 497 13.42 16.53 -40.93
N LYS A 498 13.59 15.25 -40.64
CA LYS A 498 14.85 14.72 -40.09
C LYS A 498 15.10 13.28 -40.53
N PRO A 499 16.34 12.79 -40.46
CA PRO A 499 16.63 11.37 -40.69
C PRO A 499 15.86 10.45 -39.72
N PRO A 500 15.54 9.22 -40.15
CA PRO A 500 14.90 8.21 -39.32
C PRO A 500 15.75 7.85 -38.09
N ARG A 501 15.08 7.26 -37.08
CA ARG A 501 15.72 6.84 -35.81
C ARG A 501 16.90 5.90 -36.09
N GLY A 502 18.04 6.17 -35.46
CA GLY A 502 19.28 5.41 -35.64
C GLY A 502 20.32 6.04 -36.58
N LYS A 503 19.93 7.01 -37.42
CA LYS A 503 20.87 7.75 -38.29
C LYS A 503 21.36 9.07 -37.70
N LEU A 504 20.79 9.49 -36.57
CA LEU A 504 21.21 10.67 -35.83
C LEU A 504 21.79 10.23 -34.49
N PHE A 505 22.99 10.72 -34.19
CA PHE A 505 23.65 10.52 -32.91
C PHE A 505 23.71 11.85 -32.15
N TYR A 506 23.30 11.84 -30.88
CA TYR A 506 23.27 13.02 -30.03
C TYR A 506 24.30 12.87 -28.92
N ILE A 507 25.17 13.88 -28.79
CA ILE A 507 26.09 13.98 -27.66
C ILE A 507 25.48 14.95 -26.65
N PRO A 508 25.10 14.50 -25.44
CA PRO A 508 24.53 15.36 -24.43
C PRO A 508 25.59 16.33 -23.90
N GLN A 509 25.13 17.51 -23.43
CA GLN A 509 26.02 18.50 -22.81
C GLN A 509 26.72 17.97 -21.55
N ARG A 510 26.03 17.13 -20.77
CA ARG A 510 26.62 16.38 -19.66
C ARG A 510 26.83 14.95 -20.14
N PRO A 511 28.07 14.44 -20.21
CA PRO A 511 28.32 13.08 -20.64
C PRO A 511 27.65 12.10 -19.68
N TYR A 512 27.03 11.06 -20.23
CA TYR A 512 26.50 9.95 -19.47
C TYR A 512 27.43 8.75 -19.67
N MET A 513 27.96 8.22 -18.56
CA MET A 513 28.70 6.95 -18.56
C MET A 513 27.76 5.85 -18.09
N THR A 514 27.61 4.82 -18.93
CA THR A 514 26.80 3.64 -18.62
C THR A 514 27.42 2.87 -17.46
N LEU A 515 26.57 2.23 -16.65
CA LEU A 515 27.03 1.23 -15.70
C LEU A 515 27.26 -0.07 -16.47
N GLY A 516 28.52 -0.41 -16.73
CA GLY A 516 28.87 -1.56 -17.56
C GLY A 516 30.37 -1.64 -17.81
N THR A 517 30.75 -2.47 -18.78
CA THR A 517 32.12 -2.52 -19.27
C THR A 517 32.36 -1.43 -20.31
N LEU A 518 33.62 -1.07 -20.58
CA LEU A 518 33.96 -0.12 -21.66
C LEU A 518 33.48 -0.59 -23.05
N ARG A 519 33.22 -1.91 -23.21
CA ARG A 519 32.72 -2.51 -24.45
C ARG A 519 31.24 -2.20 -24.71
N ASP A 520 30.44 -2.07 -23.65
CA ASP A 520 29.00 -1.82 -23.72
C ASP A 520 28.73 -0.35 -24.08
#